data_AF-A0A945JH09-F1
#
_entry.id   AF-A0A945JH09-F1
#
_cell.length_a   1.000
_cell.length_b   1.000
_cell.length_c   1.000
_cell.angle_alpha   90.00
_cell.angle_beta   90.00
_cell.angle_gamma   90.00
#
_symmetry.space_group_name_H-M   'P 1'
#
loop_
_entity.id
_entity.type
_entity.pdbx_description
1 polymer ?
#
loop_
_entity_poly.entity_id
_entity_poly.type
_entity_poly.pdbx_seq_one_letter_code
_entity_poly.pdbx_strand_id
1 'polypeptide(L)' 'MSWFPLVLGFALGGGALLSYRGFRKLTNKELDDAARRQGFWSLNGGLVLMAVSMVLMVQAKSQ' A
#
# COMPACT_ATOMS: atom_id res chain seq x y z
N MET A 1 16.41 -15.40 -14.68
CA MET A 1 16.25 -14.61 -13.43
C MET A 1 14.77 -14.56 -13.10
N SER A 2 14.35 -14.96 -11.91
CA SER A 2 12.96 -14.77 -11.49
C SER A 2 12.78 -13.30 -11.08
N TRP A 3 11.93 -12.57 -11.79
CA TRP A 3 11.61 -11.16 -11.47
C TRP A 3 10.65 -11.05 -10.28
N PHE A 4 10.12 -12.17 -9.83
CA PHE A 4 9.10 -12.27 -8.78
C PHE A 4 9.48 -11.55 -7.47
N PRO A 5 10.70 -11.69 -6.91
CA PRO A 5 11.06 -10.99 -5.67
C PRO A 5 11.12 -9.47 -5.85
N LEU A 6 11.53 -9.00 -7.03
CA LEU A 6 11.56 -7.57 -7.36
C LEU A 6 10.15 -7.02 -7.46
N VAL A 7 9.24 -7.72 -8.14
CA VAL A 7 7.83 -7.32 -8.27
C VAL A 7 7.16 -7.22 -6.89
N LEU A 8 7.38 -8.21 -6.02
CA LEU A 8 6.85 -8.16 -4.66
C LEU A 8 7.50 -7.02 -3.84
N GLY A 9 8.81 -6.79 -3.98
CA GLY A 9 9.47 -5.65 -3.34
C GLY A 9 8.88 -4.30 -3.76
N PHE A 10 8.64 -4.11 -5.07
CA PHE A 10 7.97 -2.92 -5.59
C PHE A 10 6.52 -2.80 -5.14
N ALA A 11 5.77 -3.91 -5.08
CA ALA A 11 4.40 -3.91 -4.57
C ALA A 11 4.36 -3.50 -3.09
N LEU A 12 5.27 -4.02 -2.27
CA LEU A 12 5.41 -3.66 -0.86
C LEU A 12 5.74 -2.18 -0.68
N GLY A 13 6.76 -1.69 -1.39
CA GLY A 13 7.17 -0.27 -1.34
C GLY A 13 6.09 0.68 -1.87
N GLY A 14 5.44 0.32 -2.97
CA GLY A 14 4.33 1.07 -3.55
C GLY A 14 3.11 1.11 -2.61
N GLY A 15 2.80 -0.01 -1.96
CA GLY A 15 1.74 -0.10 -0.97
C GLY A 15 2.02 0.78 0.26
N ALA A 16 3.27 0.82 0.73
CA ALA A 16 3.68 1.71 1.82
C ALA A 16 3.53 3.19 1.44
N LEU A 17 3.93 3.56 0.23
CA LEU A 17 3.80 4.94 -0.27
C LEU A 17 2.34 5.37 -0.44
N LEU A 18 1.48 4.50 -0.97
CA LEU A 18 0.04 4.72 -1.05
C LEU A 18 -0.58 4.88 0.33
N SER A 19 -0.20 4.03 1.28
CA SER A 19 -0.66 4.10 2.66
C SER A 19 -0.28 5.41 3.32
N TYR A 20 0.99 5.82 3.19
CA TYR A 20 1.48 7.09 3.71
C TYR A 20 0.75 8.29 3.11
N ARG A 21 0.54 8.31 1.79
CA ARG A 21 -0.20 9.37 1.10
C ARG A 21 -1.67 9.42 1.53
N GLY A 22 -2.33 8.27 1.64
CA GLY A 22 -3.69 8.16 2.12
C GLY A 22 -3.84 8.68 3.56
N PHE A 23 -2.94 8.25 4.44
CA PHE A 23 -2.88 8.72 5.83
C PHE A 23 -2.66 10.24 5.91
N ARG A 24 -1.68 10.78 5.17
CA ARG A 24 -1.41 12.23 5.13
C ARG A 24 -2.61 13.02 4.61
N LYS A 25 -3.36 12.48 3.65
CA LYS A 25 -4.56 13.12 3.12
C LYS A 25 -5.73 13.11 4.13
N LEU A 26 -5.87 12.05 4.92
CA LEU A 26 -6.89 11.95 5.97
C LEU A 26 -6.64 12.90 7.15
N THR A 27 -5.37 13.07 7.52
CA THR A 27 -4.95 13.93 8.63
C THR A 27 -4.78 15.38 8.25
N ASN A 28 -4.77 15.72 6.96
CA ASN A 28 -4.72 17.11 6.50
C ASN A 28 -6.06 17.82 6.77
N LYS A 29 -6.04 18.77 7.72
CA LYS A 29 -7.19 19.58 8.12
C LYS A 29 -7.49 20.74 7.16
N GLU A 30 -6.58 21.05 6.25
CA GLU A 30 -6.76 22.10 5.23
C GLU A 30 -7.62 21.62 4.06
N LEU A 31 -7.85 20.30 3.95
CA LEU A 31 -8.67 19.70 2.90
C LEU A 31 -10.14 19.60 3.36
N ASP A 32 -11.04 19.83 2.41
CA ASP A 32 -12.47 19.56 2.60
C ASP A 32 -12.72 18.07 2.92
N ASP A 33 -13.80 17.77 3.65
CA ASP A 33 -14.11 16.43 4.13
C ASP A 33 -14.31 15.43 2.98
N ALA A 34 -14.88 15.88 1.86
CA ALA A 34 -14.98 15.07 0.65
C ALA A 34 -13.60 14.69 0.11
N ALA A 35 -12.65 15.63 0.07
CA ALA A 35 -11.28 15.38 -0.36
C ALA A 35 -10.51 14.51 0.62
N ARG A 36 -10.71 14.70 1.94
CA ARG A 36 -10.10 13.87 2.99
C ARG A 36 -10.57 12.42 2.89
N ARG A 37 -11.86 12.18 2.63
CA ARG A 37 -12.41 10.82 2.47
C ARG A 37 -11.77 10.04 1.32
N GLN A 38 -11.28 10.73 0.28
CA GLN A 38 -10.53 10.07 -0.79
C GLN A 38 -9.22 9.44 -0.28
N GLY A 39 -8.66 9.93 0.82
CA GLY A 39 -7.50 9.35 1.48
C GLY A 39 -7.73 7.94 2.03
N PHE A 40 -8.98 7.57 2.38
CA PHE A 40 -9.32 6.20 2.81
C PHE A 40 -9.07 5.18 1.70
N TRP A 41 -9.38 5.52 0.45
CA TRP A 41 -9.16 4.62 -0.68
C TRP A 41 -7.68 4.36 -0.90
N SER A 42 -6.86 5.41 -0.89
CA SER A 42 -5.41 5.27 -1.01
C SER A 42 -4.79 4.51 0.17
N LEU A 43 -5.28 4.75 1.38
CA LEU A 43 -4.81 4.06 2.58
C LEU A 43 -5.14 2.57 2.53
N ASN A 44 -6.42 2.22 2.32
CA ASN A 44 -6.86 0.82 2.28
C ASN A 44 -6.23 0.07 1.10
N GLY A 45 -6.15 0.70 -0.09
CA GLY A 45 -5.49 0.11 -1.24
C GLY A 45 -4.01 -0.17 -0.98
N GLY A 46 -3.30 0.75 -0.32
CA GLY A 46 -1.92 0.56 0.08
C GLY A 46 -1.73 -0.57 1.09
N LEU A 47 -2.60 -0.64 2.11
CA LEU A 47 -2.57 -1.70 3.13
C LEU A 47 -2.83 -3.08 2.52
N VAL A 48 -3.84 -3.21 1.66
CA VAL A 48 -4.14 -4.47 0.95
C VAL A 48 -2.97 -4.90 0.07
N LEU A 49 -2.38 -3.96 -0.69
CA LEU A 49 -1.24 -4.27 -1.56
C LEU A 49 -0.03 -4.76 -0.75
N MET A 50 0.27 -4.13 0.39
CA MET A 50 1.32 -4.59 1.30
C MET A 50 1.00 -5.98 1.86
N ALA A 51 -0.23 -6.21 2.33
CA ALA A 51 -0.64 -7.49 2.90
C ALA A 51 -0.53 -8.62 1.88
N VAL A 52 -1.05 -8.43 0.66
CA VAL A 52 -0.95 -9.40 -0.43
C VAL A 52 0.51 -9.67 -0.77
N SER A 53 1.33 -8.62 -0.88
CA SER A 53 2.75 -8.77 -1.16
C SER A 53 3.48 -9.59 -0.09
N MET A 54 3.22 -9.32 1.20
CA MET A 54 3.83 -10.06 2.31
C MET A 54 3.37 -11.53 2.32
N VAL A 55 2.08 -11.79 2.11
CA VAL A 55 1.53 -13.15 2.04
C VAL A 55 2.19 -13.95 0.91
N LEU A 56 2.34 -13.34 -0.28
CA LEU A 56 3.00 -13.99 -1.41
C LEU A 56 4.49 -14.21 -1.16
N MET A 57 5.19 -13.28 -0.49
CA MET A 57 6.60 -13.48 -0.09
C MET A 57 6.74 -14.64 0.90
N VAL A 58 5.85 -14.75 1.89
CA VAL A 58 5.87 -15.84 2.87
C VAL A 58 5.60 -17.19 2.19
N GLN A 59 4.58 -17.28 1.35
CA GLN A 59 4.27 -18.51 0.62
C GLN A 59 5.41 -18.93 -0.30
N ALA A 60 6.03 -17.99 -1.01
CA ALA A 60 7.18 -18.27 -1.87
C ALA A 60 8.44 -18.68 -1.11
N LYS A 61 8.55 -18.34 0.19
CA LYS A 61 9.62 -18.82 1.07
C LYS A 61 9.34 -20.23 1.63
N SER A 62 8.07 -20.61 1.73
CA SER A 62 7.63 -21.91 2.27
C SER A 62 7.62 -23.04 1.24
N GLN A 63 7.93 -22.75 -0.03
CA GLN A 63 8.19 -23.73 -1.09
C GLN A 63 9.69 -23.91 -1.32
#